data_AF-A0A7X4H6H8-F1
#
_entry.id   AF-A0A7X4H6H8-F1
#
_cell.length_a   1.000
_cell.length_b   1.000
_cell.length_c   1.000
_cell.angle_alpha   90.00
_cell.angle_beta   90.00
_cell.angle_gamma   90.00
#
_symmetry.space_group_name_H-M   'P 1'
#
loop_
_entity.id
_entity.type
_entity.pdbx_description
1 polymer ?
#
loop_
_entity_poly.entity_id
_entity_poly.type
_entity_poly.pdbx_seq_one_letter_code
_entity_poly.pdbx_strand_id
1 'polypeptide(L)'
;MSNLAYDKLFQNGGMTLGLMTPAARKPAQRADVVIELAVASRAGRYGFAALWASHAAPQSAAEGSHPILDDPFVWLAALGAAAPGVALAAQQIGRASGRERGCRGG
;
A
#
# COMPACT_ATOMS: atom_id res chain seq x y z
N MET A 1 -6.52 -26.13 -5.04
CA MET A 1 -6.42 -24.90 -5.88
C MET A 1 -5.27 -24.08 -5.31
N SER A 2 -4.19 -23.88 -6.07
CA SER A 2 -3.07 -23.05 -5.63
C SER A 2 -3.41 -21.58 -5.87
N ASN A 3 -2.94 -20.69 -4.99
CA ASN A 3 -3.09 -19.26 -5.17
C ASN A 3 -1.82 -18.74 -5.84
N LEU A 4 -1.88 -18.52 -7.16
CA LEU A 4 -0.73 -18.11 -7.96
C LEU A 4 -0.02 -16.85 -7.40
N ALA A 5 -0.76 -15.88 -6.87
CA ALA A 5 -0.18 -14.68 -6.29
C ALA A 5 0.57 -15.01 -4.98
N TYR A 6 -0.03 -15.86 -4.14
CA TYR A 6 0.60 -16.33 -2.90
C TYR A 6 1.88 -17.13 -3.18
N ASP A 7 1.82 -18.09 -4.12
CA ASP A 7 2.95 -18.95 -4.47
C ASP A 7 4.12 -18.16 -5.08
N LYS A 8 3.81 -17.07 -5.81
CA LYS A 8 4.82 -16.14 -6.35
C LYS A 8 5.44 -15.25 -5.27
N LEU A 9 4.65 -14.82 -4.29
CA LEU A 9 5.09 -13.93 -3.21
C LEU A 9 5.91 -14.65 -2.14
N PHE A 10 5.43 -15.82 -1.71
CA PHE A 10 5.97 -16.56 -0.57
C PHE A 10 6.61 -17.86 -1.04
N GLN A 11 7.87 -17.73 -1.46
CA GLN A 11 8.69 -18.86 -1.88
C GLN A 11 9.50 -19.38 -0.71
N ASN A 12 9.51 -20.69 -0.49
CA ASN A 12 10.31 -21.29 0.56
C ASN A 12 11.81 -21.08 0.28
N GLY A 13 12.55 -20.53 1.26
CA GLY A 13 13.97 -20.20 1.13
C GLY A 13 14.28 -19.03 0.18
N GLY A 14 13.26 -18.32 -0.32
CA GLY A 14 13.40 -17.18 -1.20
C GLY A 14 12.99 -15.86 -0.54
N MET A 15 13.49 -14.75 -1.07
CA MET A 15 13.05 -13.40 -0.71
C MET A 15 12.53 -12.70 -1.95
N THR A 16 11.31 -12.17 -1.86
CA THR A 16 10.70 -11.36 -2.91
C THR A 16 10.68 -9.89 -2.52
N LEU A 17 10.64 -9.00 -3.52
CA LEU A 17 10.57 -7.56 -3.31
C LEU A 17 9.19 -7.03 -3.66
N GLY A 18 8.64 -6.19 -2.77
CA GLY A 18 7.43 -5.43 -3.00
C GLY A 18 7.72 -3.93 -3.11
N LEU A 19 6.92 -3.21 -3.88
CA LEU A 19 7.01 -1.75 -4.02
C LEU A 19 5.89 -1.07 -3.24
N MET A 20 6.25 -0.22 -2.27
CA MET A 20 5.28 0.65 -1.59
C MET A 20 4.95 1.85 -2.46
N THR A 21 3.66 2.15 -2.60
CA THR A 21 3.13 3.22 -3.43
C THR A 21 2.37 4.26 -2.60
N PRO A 22 2.38 5.54 -2.99
CA PRO A 22 3.06 6.11 -4.16
C PRO A 22 4.58 6.15 -4.00
N ALA A 23 5.32 5.84 -5.08
CA ALA A 23 6.77 5.65 -5.06
C ALA A 23 7.56 6.80 -5.68
N ALA A 24 6.95 7.57 -6.58
CA ALA A 24 7.56 8.72 -7.26
C ALA A 24 7.07 10.08 -6.72
N ARG A 25 6.10 10.07 -5.80
CA ARG A 25 5.57 11.25 -5.13
C ARG A 25 6.67 12.03 -4.40
N LYS A 26 6.73 13.35 -4.63
CA LYS A 26 7.52 14.28 -3.81
C LYS A 26 6.85 14.52 -2.45
N PRO A 27 7.62 14.71 -1.36
CA PRO A 27 7.06 15.09 -0.06
C PRO A 27 6.09 16.28 -0.19
N ALA A 28 4.98 16.23 0.54
CA ALA A 28 3.92 17.25 0.56
C ALA A 28 3.17 17.51 -0.77
N GLN A 29 3.47 16.80 -1.86
CA GLN A 29 2.74 16.94 -3.14
C GLN A 29 1.68 15.86 -3.32
N ARG A 30 0.71 16.00 -4.23
CA ARG A 30 -0.18 14.89 -4.62
C ARG A 30 0.59 13.89 -5.49
N ALA A 31 0.26 12.61 -5.39
CA ALA A 31 0.79 11.60 -6.32
C ALA A 31 0.26 11.87 -7.73
N ASP A 32 1.16 11.87 -8.72
CA ASP A 32 0.77 11.95 -10.12
C ASP A 32 0.47 10.52 -10.61
N VAL A 33 -0.80 10.25 -10.89
CA VAL A 33 -1.28 8.91 -11.28
C VAL A 33 -0.57 8.42 -12.55
N VAL A 34 -0.28 9.28 -13.51
CA VAL A 34 0.37 8.87 -14.77
C VAL A 34 1.79 8.39 -14.52
N ILE A 35 2.52 9.10 -13.66
CA ILE A 35 3.88 8.73 -13.26
C ILE A 35 3.85 7.41 -12.48
N GLU A 36 2.91 7.25 -11.55
CA GLU A 36 2.80 6.06 -10.70
C GLU A 36 2.38 4.81 -11.49
N LEU A 37 1.54 4.95 -12.51
CA LEU A 37 1.25 3.87 -13.47
C LEU A 37 2.50 3.44 -14.24
N ALA A 38 3.32 4.39 -14.68
CA ALA A 38 4.58 4.08 -15.37
C ALA A 38 5.58 3.37 -14.43
N VAL A 39 5.61 3.78 -13.16
CA VAL A 39 6.41 3.11 -12.12
C VAL A 39 5.90 1.69 -11.86
N ALA A 40 4.59 1.50 -11.71
CA ALA A 40 3.98 0.18 -11.50
C ALA A 40 4.28 -0.77 -12.67
N SER A 41 4.11 -0.30 -13.91
CA SER A 41 4.44 -1.08 -15.10
C SER A 41 5.92 -1.49 -15.11
N ARG A 42 6.82 -0.57 -14.74
CA ARG A 42 8.25 -0.84 -14.63
C ARG A 42 8.56 -1.83 -13.51
N ALA A 43 7.88 -1.73 -12.37
CA ALA A 43 8.02 -2.68 -11.26
C ALA A 43 7.65 -4.10 -11.69
N GLY A 44 6.56 -4.26 -12.46
CA GLY A 44 6.19 -5.55 -13.06
C GLY A 44 7.27 -6.09 -14.00
N ARG A 45 7.88 -5.23 -14.83
CA ARG A 45 8.98 -5.61 -15.72
C ARG A 45 10.27 -5.99 -14.99
N TYR A 46 10.53 -5.41 -13.82
CA TYR A 46 11.70 -5.74 -12.99
C TYR A 46 11.47 -6.92 -12.03
N GLY A 47 10.28 -7.52 -12.04
CA GLY A 47 9.99 -8.70 -11.21
C GLY A 47 9.67 -8.38 -9.76
N PHE A 48 9.19 -7.17 -9.45
CA PHE A 48 8.57 -6.93 -8.14
C PHE A 48 7.36 -7.85 -7.99
N ALA A 49 7.30 -8.55 -6.86
CA ALA A 49 6.27 -9.56 -6.61
C ALA A 49 4.94 -8.94 -6.15
N ALA A 50 4.98 -7.75 -5.54
CA ALA A 50 3.78 -7.03 -5.11
C ALA A 50 3.89 -5.51 -5.23
N LEU A 51 2.73 -4.87 -5.42
CA LEU A 51 2.50 -3.45 -5.19
C LEU A 51 1.72 -3.29 -3.88
N TRP A 52 2.23 -2.42 -3.01
CA TRP A 52 1.67 -2.13 -1.69
C TRP A 52 1.10 -0.72 -1.65
N ALA A 53 -0.05 -0.55 -1.00
CA ALA A 53 -0.59 0.76 -0.67
C ALA A 53 -1.02 0.79 0.79
N SER A 54 -0.71 1.88 1.49
CA SER A 54 -1.00 2.01 2.93
C SER A 54 -2.16 2.95 3.17
N HIS A 55 -3.19 2.48 3.87
CA HIS A 55 -4.24 3.37 4.36
C HIS A 55 -3.69 4.21 5.52
N ALA A 56 -3.16 5.40 5.22
CA ALA A 56 -2.86 6.36 6.26
C ALA A 56 -4.19 6.92 6.81
N ALA A 57 -4.39 6.82 8.12
CA ALA A 57 -5.47 7.54 8.78
C ALA A 57 -5.35 9.04 8.42
N PRO A 58 -6.47 9.77 8.22
CA PRO A 58 -6.41 11.18 7.94
C PRO A 58 -5.58 11.84 9.03
N GLN A 59 -4.44 12.43 8.64
CA GLN A 59 -3.66 13.24 9.55
C GLN A 59 -4.61 14.34 10.03
N SER A 60 -4.83 14.41 11.35
CA SER A 60 -5.63 15.47 11.96
C SER A 60 -5.19 16.78 11.33
N ALA A 61 -6.16 17.59 10.90
CA ALA A 61 -6.01 18.78 10.05
C ALA A 61 -5.18 19.94 10.66
N ALA A 62 -4.23 19.65 11.55
CA ALA A 62 -3.35 20.62 12.21
C ALA A 62 -2.18 21.09 11.33
N GLU A 63 -1.92 20.48 10.17
CA GLU A 63 -0.82 20.87 9.29
C GLU A 63 -1.22 20.70 7.81
N GLY A 64 -2.20 21.46 7.32
CA GLY A 64 -2.42 21.74 5.88
C GLY A 64 -2.41 20.57 4.87
N SER A 65 -2.46 19.33 5.34
CA SER A 65 -2.07 18.12 4.63
C SER A 65 -3.34 17.33 4.41
N HIS A 66 -3.94 17.54 3.23
CA HIS A 66 -5.03 16.69 2.79
C HIS A 66 -4.55 15.24 2.80
N PRO A 67 -5.32 14.28 3.35
CA PRO A 67 -5.04 12.86 3.16
C PRO A 67 -5.13 12.59 1.65
N ILE A 68 -3.96 12.54 1.03
CA ILE A 68 -3.76 12.59 -0.42
C ILE A 68 -3.74 11.19 -1.05
N LEU A 69 -3.86 10.14 -0.24
CA LEU A 69 -4.02 8.80 -0.78
C LEU A 69 -5.50 8.52 -0.96
N ASP A 70 -5.91 8.40 -2.22
CA ASP A 70 -7.18 7.78 -2.61
C ASP A 70 -7.33 6.43 -1.90
N ASP A 71 -8.57 5.98 -1.72
CA ASP A 71 -8.85 4.66 -1.14
C ASP A 71 -7.85 3.61 -1.68
N PRO A 72 -7.15 2.87 -0.81
CA PRO A 72 -6.02 2.03 -1.24
C PRO A 72 -6.45 0.95 -2.22
N PHE A 73 -7.72 0.53 -2.21
CA PHE A 73 -8.23 -0.45 -3.17
C PHE A 73 -8.43 0.18 -4.55
N VAL A 74 -8.98 1.41 -4.63
CA VAL A 74 -9.10 2.15 -5.90
C VAL A 74 -7.73 2.43 -6.49
N TRP A 75 -6.79 2.88 -5.64
CA TRP A 75 -5.40 3.12 -6.03
C TRP A 75 -4.73 1.85 -6.59
N LEU A 76 -4.81 0.74 -5.86
CA LEU A 76 -4.22 -0.53 -6.28
C LEU A 76 -4.90 -1.11 -7.53
N ALA A 77 -6.20 -0.90 -7.71
CA ALA A 77 -6.91 -1.32 -8.92
C ALA A 77 -6.35 -0.63 -10.17
N ALA A 78 -6.08 0.68 -10.09
CA ALA A 78 -5.46 1.42 -11.18
C ALA A 78 -4.03 0.90 -11.47
N LEU A 79 -3.21 0.72 -10.44
CA LEU A 79 -1.84 0.23 -10.62
C LEU A 79 -1.77 -1.21 -11.12
N GLY A 80 -2.68 -2.08 -10.65
CA GLY A 80 -2.78 -3.47 -11.09
C GLY A 80 -3.10 -3.60 -12.58
N ALA A 81 -3.87 -2.65 -13.14
CA ALA A 81 -4.11 -2.60 -14.58
C ALA A 81 -2.83 -2.30 -15.39
N ALA A 82 -1.90 -1.53 -14.84
CA ALA A 82 -0.62 -1.21 -15.48
C ALA A 82 0.48 -2.29 -15.28
N ALA A 83 0.30 -3.17 -14.28
CA ALA A 83 1.26 -4.20 -13.89
C ALA A 83 0.58 -5.59 -13.78
N PRO A 84 0.10 -6.16 -14.89
CA PRO A 84 -0.62 -7.43 -14.86
C PRO A 84 0.25 -8.56 -14.31
N GLY A 85 -0.31 -9.33 -13.38
CA GLY A 85 0.37 -10.48 -12.77
C GLY A 85 1.26 -10.16 -11.57
N VAL A 86 1.40 -8.89 -11.19
CA VAL A 86 1.97 -8.47 -9.91
C VAL A 86 0.88 -8.52 -8.83
N ALA A 87 1.20 -9.03 -7.65
CA ALA A 87 0.22 -9.11 -6.56
C ALA A 87 -0.10 -7.71 -6.01
N LEU A 88 -1.33 -7.52 -5.50
CA LEU A 88 -1.76 -6.27 -4.89
C LEU A 88 -1.97 -6.49 -3.39
N ALA A 89 -1.45 -5.59 -2.57
CA ALA A 89 -1.54 -5.70 -1.13
C ALA A 89 -1.89 -4.35 -0.49
N ALA A 90 -3.02 -4.30 0.22
CA ALA A 90 -3.43 -3.15 0.99
C ALA A 90 -3.02 -3.32 2.45
N GLN A 91 -2.28 -2.37 3.00
CA GLN A 91 -2.02 -2.30 4.43
C GLN A 91 -3.15 -1.53 5.10
N GLN A 92 -3.86 -2.21 6.00
CA GLN A 92 -4.86 -1.60 6.86
C GLN A 92 -4.31 -1.47 8.28
N ILE A 93 -4.19 -0.24 8.77
CA ILE A 93 -3.83 -0.03 10.18
C ILE A 93 -5.11 -0.21 11.01
N GLY A 94 -5.16 -1.30 11.76
CA GLY A 94 -6.24 -1.53 12.73
C GLY A 94 -6.22 -0.45 13.80
N ARG A 95 -7.40 0.09 14.15
CA ARG A 95 -7.54 1.04 15.25
C ARG A 95 -7.12 0.33 16.53
N ALA A 96 -6.11 0.84 17.23
CA ALA A 96 -5.80 0.37 18.57
C ALA A 96 -7.06 0.57 19.43
N SER A 97 -7.71 -0.53 19.83
CA SER A 97 -8.77 -0.47 20.82
C SER A 97 -8.13 0.00 22.12
N GLY A 98 -8.35 1.27 22.45
CA GLY A 98 -7.98 1.84 23.73
C GLY A 98 -8.77 1.11 24.82
N ARG A 99 -8.17 0.05 25.39
CA ARG A 99 -8.65 -0.55 26.62
C ARG A 99 -8.22 0.37 27.76
N GLU A 100 -9.03 1.38 28.04
CA GLU A 100 -8.95 2.14 29.29
C GLU A 100 -9.15 1.14 30.44
N ARG A 101 -8.05 0.65 31.01
CA ARG A 101 -8.08 0.00 32.31
C ARG A 101 -8.24 1.12 33.34
N GLY A 102 -9.49 1.47 33.60
CA GLY A 102 -9.84 2.28 34.76
C GLY A 102 -9.32 1.58 36.01
N CYS A 103 -8.33 2.18 36.67
CA CYS A 103 -7.97 1.83 38.03
C CYS A 103 -9.19 2.13 38.92
N ARG A 104 -9.88 1.09 39.37
CA ARG A 104 -10.80 1.20 40.51
C ARG A 104 -9.95 1.59 41.73
N GLY A 105 -10.14 2.82 42.22
CA GLY A 105 -9.66 3.24 43.53
C GLY A 105 -10.25 2.35 44.62
N GLY A 106 -9.41 2.04 45.62
CA GLY A 106 -9.78 1.33 46.84
C GLY A 106 -10.39 2.23 47.90
#